data_AF-A0AAW2B518-F1
#
_entry.id   AF-A0AAW2B518-F1
#
_cell.length_a   1.000
_cell.length_b   1.000
_cell.length_c   1.000
_cell.angle_alpha   90.00
_cell.angle_beta   90.00
_cell.angle_gamma   90.00
#
_symmetry.space_group_name_H-M   'P 1'
#
loop_
_entity.id
_entity.type
_entity.pdbx_description
1 polymer ?
#
loop_
_entity_poly.entity_id
_entity_poly.type
_entity_poly.pdbx_seq_one_letter_code
_entity_poly.pdbx_strand_id
1 'polypeptide(L)'
;HSHESEGSQNDAEDIGLVDHQYANKGPLWSKRLCPQQEQVLTYVLDRTRPAKEIVVLDGPVCLQREDFWSLGLDEQVESKIGNACFRLVEESARRH
;
A
#
# COMPACT_ATOMS: atom_id res chain seq x y z
N HIS A 1 51.24 -15.96 -21.46
CA HIS A 1 50.19 -16.95 -21.21
C HIS A 1 49.54 -16.64 -19.88
N SER A 2 48.48 -15.85 -19.90
CA SER A 2 47.61 -15.65 -18.75
C SER A 2 46.19 -15.81 -19.28
N HIS A 3 45.59 -16.97 -18.98
CA HIS A 3 44.18 -17.27 -19.21
C HIS A 3 43.43 -16.69 -18.02
N GLU A 4 42.54 -15.73 -18.26
CA GLU A 4 41.56 -15.28 -17.26
C GLU A 4 40.20 -15.90 -17.59
N SER A 5 39.57 -16.42 -16.53
CA SER A 5 38.42 -17.32 -16.53
C SER A 5 37.15 -16.77 -17.17
N GLU A 6 36.48 -17.64 -17.93
CA GLU A 6 35.08 -17.49 -18.35
C GLU A 6 34.16 -17.60 -17.12
N GLY A 7 33.44 -16.51 -16.84
CA GLY A 7 32.34 -16.47 -15.88
C GLY A 7 31.02 -16.43 -16.63
N SER A 8 30.32 -17.57 -16.65
CA SER A 8 29.01 -17.80 -17.25
C SER A 8 27.99 -16.74 -16.82
N GLN A 9 27.48 -15.98 -17.80
CA GLN A 9 26.41 -15.02 -17.63
C GLN A 9 25.10 -15.80 -17.51
N ASN A 10 24.55 -15.86 -16.31
CA ASN A 10 23.26 -16.50 -16.06
C ASN A 10 22.16 -15.64 -16.69
N ASP A 11 21.57 -16.15 -17.77
CA ASP A 11 20.32 -15.65 -18.34
C ASP A 11 19.20 -15.89 -17.32
N ALA A 12 18.94 -14.88 -16.48
CA ALA A 12 17.74 -14.86 -15.66
C ALA A 12 16.55 -14.59 -16.59
N GLU A 13 15.83 -15.68 -16.88
CA GLU A 13 14.61 -15.68 -17.68
C GLU A 13 13.65 -14.59 -17.20
N ASP A 14 13.25 -13.75 -18.16
CA ASP A 14 12.25 -12.69 -18.08
C ASP A 14 10.91 -13.28 -17.64
N ILE A 15 10.72 -13.38 -16.33
CA ILE A 15 9.43 -13.73 -15.72
C ILE A 15 8.44 -12.63 -16.05
N GLY A 16 7.67 -12.90 -17.10
CA GLY A 16 6.52 -12.20 -17.63
C GLY A 16 6.05 -11.02 -16.82
N LEU A 17 6.25 -9.84 -17.41
CA LEU A 17 5.61 -8.58 -17.07
C LEU A 17 4.10 -8.79 -16.87
N VAL A 18 3.68 -9.03 -15.62
CA VAL A 18 2.27 -8.94 -15.25
C VAL A 18 1.94 -7.46 -15.27
N ASP A 19 1.53 -6.97 -16.43
CA ASP A 19 1.05 -5.62 -16.66
C ASP A 19 -0.33 -5.46 -15.98
N HIS A 20 -0.32 -5.46 -14.66
CA HIS A 20 -1.45 -5.02 -13.88
C HIS A 20 -1.42 -3.49 -13.84
N GLN A 21 -2.59 -2.84 -13.88
CA GLN A 21 -2.72 -1.37 -13.76
C GLN A 21 -2.10 -0.78 -12.46
N TYR A 22 -1.62 -1.65 -11.56
CA TYR A 22 -0.89 -1.31 -10.33
C TYR A 22 0.62 -1.57 -10.41
N ALA A 23 1.12 -2.27 -11.43
CA ALA A 23 2.53 -2.54 -11.66
C ALA A 23 3.21 -1.27 -12.17
N ASN A 24 4.17 -0.76 -11.39
CA ASN A 24 4.95 0.42 -11.75
C ASN A 24 6.44 0.05 -11.75
N LYS A 25 7.24 0.72 -12.59
CA LYS A 25 8.69 0.49 -12.65
C LYS A 25 9.35 1.25 -11.51
N GLY A 26 9.43 0.61 -10.35
CA GLY A 26 10.04 1.12 -9.12
C GLY A 26 9.59 0.26 -7.93
N PRO A 27 10.20 0.41 -6.75
CA PRO A 27 9.70 -0.27 -5.57
C PRO A 27 8.24 0.10 -5.33
N LEU A 28 7.33 -0.88 -5.19
CA LEU A 28 5.88 -0.64 -5.11
C LEU A 28 5.48 0.33 -3.98
N TRP A 29 6.35 0.46 -2.95
CA TRP A 29 6.20 1.37 -1.83
C TRP A 29 6.61 2.83 -2.10
N SER A 30 7.19 3.15 -3.27
CA SER A 30 7.63 4.50 -3.63
C SER A 30 6.63 5.24 -4.54
N LYS A 31 5.37 4.79 -4.57
CA LYS A 31 4.34 5.43 -5.40
C LYS A 31 3.99 6.81 -4.82
N ARG A 32 4.26 7.87 -5.57
CA ARG A 32 3.75 9.21 -5.22
C ARG A 32 2.24 9.17 -5.25
N LEU A 33 1.62 9.69 -4.18
CA LEU A 33 0.18 9.91 -4.14
C LEU A 33 -0.19 10.91 -5.23
N CYS A 34 -1.29 10.67 -5.94
CA CYS A 34 -1.84 11.69 -6.82
C CYS A 34 -2.48 12.81 -5.98
N PRO A 35 -2.69 14.02 -6.53
CA PRO A 35 -3.25 15.14 -5.78
C PRO A 35 -4.58 14.81 -5.07
N GLN A 36 -5.42 13.97 -5.67
CA GLN A 36 -6.67 13.52 -5.08
C GLN A 36 -6.43 12.63 -3.85
N GLN A 37 -5.44 11.73 -3.91
CA GLN A 37 -5.06 10.89 -2.77
C GLN A 37 -4.46 11.71 -1.64
N GLU A 38 -3.64 12.72 -1.96
CA GLU A 38 -3.11 13.66 -0.96
C GLU A 38 -4.22 14.46 -0.27
N GLN A 39 -5.24 14.90 -1.02
CA GLN A 39 -6.40 15.60 -0.45
C GLN A 39 -7.21 14.70 0.50
N VAL A 40 -7.44 13.44 0.11
CA VAL A 40 -8.11 12.46 0.98
C VAL A 40 -7.28 12.23 2.24
N LEU A 41 -5.96 12.06 2.11
CA LEU A 41 -5.07 11.87 3.25
C LEU A 41 -5.08 13.07 4.20
N THR A 42 -4.99 14.28 3.64
CA THR A 42 -5.08 15.55 4.40
C THR A 42 -6.42 15.65 5.12
N TYR A 43 -7.51 15.27 4.45
CA TYR A 43 -8.83 15.23 5.05
C TYR A 43 -8.86 14.29 6.23
N VAL A 44 -8.46 13.01 6.09
CA VAL A 44 -8.60 12.00 7.16
C VAL A 44 -7.68 12.27 8.36
N LEU A 45 -6.51 12.89 8.13
CA LEU A 45 -5.56 13.23 9.19
C LEU A 45 -5.85 14.57 9.90
N ASP A 46 -6.88 15.32 9.47
CA ASP A 46 -7.27 16.59 10.08
C ASP A 46 -7.81 16.41 11.51
N ARG A 47 -7.00 16.78 12.51
CA ARG A 47 -7.34 16.70 13.94
C ARG A 47 -8.27 17.81 14.43
N THR A 48 -8.56 18.81 13.61
CA THR A 48 -9.53 19.86 13.96
C THR A 48 -10.97 19.37 13.78
N ARG A 49 -11.15 18.24 13.09
CA ARG A 49 -12.43 17.58 12.85
C ARG A 49 -12.76 16.56 13.95
N PRO A 50 -14.05 16.16 14.07
CA PRO A 50 -14.47 15.21 15.09
C PRO A 50 -13.79 13.83 14.94
N ALA A 51 -13.12 13.38 16.01
CA ALA A 51 -12.43 12.09 16.08
C ALA A 51 -13.32 10.88 15.77
N LYS A 52 -14.59 10.94 16.18
CA LYS A 52 -15.58 9.86 16.04
C LYS A 52 -16.35 9.88 14.72
N GLU A 53 -16.01 10.79 13.80
CA GLU A 53 -16.59 10.80 12.46
C GLU A 53 -16.29 9.47 11.75
N ILE A 54 -17.32 8.85 11.18
CA ILE A 54 -17.18 7.64 10.37
C ILE A 54 -16.66 8.05 9.00
N VAL A 55 -15.43 7.65 8.68
CA VAL A 55 -14.75 7.97 7.42
C VAL A 55 -14.94 6.86 6.40
N VAL A 56 -14.91 5.60 6.86
CA VAL A 56 -15.17 4.42 6.03
C VAL A 56 -16.22 3.57 6.70
N LEU A 57 -17.26 3.23 5.95
CA LEU A 57 -18.26 2.23 6.30
C LEU A 57 -18.45 1.31 5.11
N ASP A 58 -17.96 0.09 5.22
CA ASP A 58 -18.05 -0.91 4.17
C ASP A 58 -18.18 -2.31 4.79
N GLY A 59 -19.37 -2.90 4.68
CA GLY A 59 -19.70 -4.18 5.32
C GLY A 59 -19.36 -4.18 6.82
N PRO A 60 -18.53 -5.12 7.31
CA PRO A 60 -18.14 -5.18 8.72
C PRO A 60 -17.06 -4.16 9.11
N VAL A 61 -16.45 -3.44 8.16
CA VAL A 61 -15.41 -2.46 8.45
C VAL A 61 -16.04 -1.09 8.70
N CYS A 62 -15.76 -0.56 9.88
CA CYS A 62 -16.10 0.79 10.30
C CYS A 62 -14.81 1.45 10.80
N LEU A 63 -14.35 2.48 10.11
CA LEU A 63 -13.18 3.26 10.49
C LEU A 63 -13.60 4.68 10.83
N GLN A 64 -13.30 5.07 12.05
CA GLN A 64 -13.45 6.43 12.54
C GLN A 64 -12.18 7.22 12.27
N ARG A 65 -12.31 8.54 12.21
CA ARG A 65 -11.19 9.45 11.94
C ARG A 65 -9.98 9.20 12.85
N GLU A 66 -10.20 8.96 14.12
CA GLU A 66 -9.13 8.66 15.08
C GLU A 66 -8.31 7.42 14.75
N ASP A 67 -8.92 6.41 14.10
CA ASP A 67 -8.21 5.19 13.68
C ASP A 67 -7.11 5.53 12.63
N PHE A 68 -7.33 6.55 11.80
CA PHE A 68 -6.40 6.98 10.76
C PHE A 68 -5.19 7.76 11.30
N TRP A 69 -5.22 8.27 12.53
CA TRP A 69 -4.07 9.00 13.08
C TRP A 69 -2.83 8.11 13.22
N SER A 70 -3.04 6.80 13.40
CA SER A 70 -1.98 5.79 13.41
C SER A 70 -1.25 5.63 12.06
N LEU A 71 -1.81 6.14 10.95
CA LEU A 71 -1.13 6.17 9.65
C LEU A 71 -0.18 7.35 9.48
N GLY A 72 -0.41 8.44 10.22
CA GLY A 72 0.29 9.72 10.06
C GLY A 72 1.37 10.00 11.09
N LEU A 73 1.59 9.09 12.04
CA LEU A 73 2.54 9.24 13.16
C LEU A 73 3.41 7.99 13.28
N ASP A 74 4.58 8.12 13.92
CA ASP A 74 5.47 7.01 14.36
C ASP A 74 4.82 6.12 15.46
N GLU A 75 3.51 5.97 15.45
CA GLU A 75 2.75 5.13 16.38
C GLU A 75 2.49 3.76 15.76
N GLN A 76 2.27 2.76 16.62
CA GLN A 76 1.85 1.43 16.16
C GLN A 76 0.53 1.56 15.40
N VAL A 77 0.45 0.89 14.25
CA VAL A 77 -0.75 0.91 13.41
C VAL A 77 -1.94 0.37 14.19
N GLU A 78 -3.06 1.10 14.15
CA GLU A 78 -4.26 0.68 14.86
C GLU A 78 -4.83 -0.60 14.25
N SER A 79 -5.28 -1.52 15.11
CA SER A 79 -5.75 -2.85 14.72
C SER A 79 -6.85 -2.81 13.66
N LYS A 80 -7.77 -1.84 13.72
CA LYS A 80 -8.84 -1.67 12.75
C LYS A 80 -8.32 -1.33 11.35
N ILE A 81 -7.26 -0.51 11.26
CA ILE A 81 -6.61 -0.18 9.99
C ILE A 81 -5.96 -1.43 9.40
N GLY A 82 -5.19 -2.16 10.21
CA GLY A 82 -4.57 -3.42 9.79
C GLY A 82 -5.60 -4.44 9.28
N ASN A 83 -6.69 -4.63 10.01
CA ASN A 83 -7.78 -5.53 9.63
C ASN A 83 -8.47 -5.10 8.31
N ALA A 84 -8.69 -3.80 8.12
CA ALA A 84 -9.24 -3.27 6.87
C ALA A 84 -8.30 -3.54 5.69
N CYS A 85 -6.99 -3.37 5.88
CA CYS A 85 -5.98 -3.70 4.87
C CYS A 85 -5.98 -5.20 4.54
N PHE A 86 -5.98 -6.09 5.53
CA PHE A 86 -5.99 -7.53 5.29
C PHE A 86 -7.24 -7.99 4.53
N ARG A 87 -8.40 -7.40 4.81
CA ARG A 87 -9.62 -7.67 4.05
C ARG A 87 -9.50 -7.28 2.58
N LEU A 88 -8.88 -6.14 2.27
CA LEU A 88 -8.62 -5.74 0.88
C LEU A 88 -7.66 -6.71 0.18
N VAL A 89 -6.66 -7.23 0.89
CA VAL A 89 -5.74 -8.26 0.37
C VAL A 89 -6.48 -9.57 0.11
N GLU A 90 -7.31 -10.03 1.05
CA GLU A 90 -8.14 -11.23 0.87
C GLU A 90 -9.08 -11.09 -0.33
N GLU A 91 -9.76 -9.95 -0.46
CA GLU A 91 -10.65 -9.67 -1.58
C GLU A 91 -9.90 -9.65 -2.91
N SER A 92 -8.71 -9.04 -2.95
CA SER A 92 -7.87 -9.02 -4.14
C SER A 92 -7.40 -10.43 -4.51
N ALA A 93 -7.03 -11.25 -3.53
CA ALA A 93 -6.61 -12.63 -3.73
C ALA A 93 -7.75 -13.51 -4.27
N ARG A 94 -9.00 -13.28 -3.87
CA ARG A 94 -10.17 -14.03 -4.38
C ARG A 94 -10.57 -13.68 -5.81
N ARG A 95 -10.10 -12.55 -6.34
CA ARG A 95 -10.37 -12.08 -7.70
C ARG A 95 -9.36 -12.63 -8.73
N HIS A 96 -8.32 -13.31 -8.28
CA HIS A 96 -7.30 -13.99 -9.07
C HIS A 96 -7.44 -15.51 -8.94
#